data_AF-A0A3E2YUD0-F1
#
_entry.id   AF-A0A3E2YUD0-F1
#
_cell.length_a   1.000
_cell.length_b   1.000
_cell.length_c   1.000
_cell.angle_alpha   90.00
_cell.angle_beta   90.00
_cell.angle_gamma   90.00
#
_symmetry.space_group_name_H-M   'P 1'
#
loop_
_entity.id
_entity.type
_entity.pdbx_description
1 polymer ?
#
loop_
_entity_poly.entity_id
_entity_poly.type
_entity_poly.pdbx_seq_one_letter_code
_entity_poly.pdbx_strand_id
1 'polypeptide(L)' 'MTVTASWPRVSRCRWCTHPVLRDNDDAWIHASLAYVCRDPSGGLAATTAEPEQASARSEWGRAGERR' A
#
# COMPACT_ATOMS: atom_id res chain seq x y z
N MET A 1 9.47 10.92 20.71
CA MET A 1 9.09 10.60 19.32
C MET A 1 7.87 9.71 19.39
N THR A 2 6.71 10.21 18.99
CA THR A 2 5.43 9.49 19.12
C THR A 2 5.20 8.69 17.85
N VAL A 3 5.34 7.37 17.90
CA VAL A 3 4.98 6.50 16.77
C VAL A 3 3.46 6.37 16.78
N THR A 4 2.78 7.18 15.97
CA THR A 4 1.34 7.02 15.72
C THR A 4 1.09 5.66 15.05
N ALA A 5 0.10 4.94 15.57
CA ALA A 5 -0.20 3.56 15.22
C ALA A 5 -0.21 3.29 13.70
N SER A 6 0.48 2.21 13.33
CA SER A 6 0.86 1.83 11.97
C SER A 6 -0.33 1.30 11.15
N TRP A 7 -1.00 2.21 10.44
CA TRP A 7 -1.78 1.88 9.24
C TRP A 7 -0.91 1.10 8.25
N PRO A 8 -1.46 0.21 7.39
CA PRO A 8 -0.63 -0.72 6.65
C PRO A 8 0.39 0.04 5.80
N ARG A 9 1.65 0.00 6.23
CA ARG A 9 2.79 0.55 5.48
C ARG A 9 3.15 -0.32 4.29
N VAL A 10 2.42 -1.40 4.06
CA VAL A 10 2.68 -2.38 3.01
C VAL A 10 1.37 -2.70 2.31
N SER A 11 1.35 -2.61 0.99
CA SER A 11 0.27 -3.10 0.12
C SER A 11 0.87 -3.86 -1.07
N ARG A 12 0.04 -4.42 -1.94
CA ARG A 12 0.46 -4.94 -3.25
C ARG A 12 0.31 -3.85 -4.29
N CYS A 13 1.20 -3.76 -5.25
CA CYS A 13 1.01 -2.87 -6.38
C CYS A 13 -0.17 -3.37 -7.23
N ARG A 14 -1.12 -2.50 -7.57
CA ARG A 14 -2.28 -2.89 -8.39
C ARG A 14 -1.93 -3.34 -9.82
N TRP A 15 -0.73 -3.00 -10.28
CA TRP A 15 -0.26 -3.28 -11.64
C TRP A 15 0.62 -4.53 -11.74
N CYS A 16 1.64 -4.60 -10.89
CA CYS A 16 2.67 -5.64 -10.97
C CYS A 16 2.56 -6.67 -9.84
N THR A 17 1.63 -6.49 -8.89
CA THR A 17 1.42 -7.36 -7.72
C THR A 17 2.61 -7.41 -6.73
N HIS A 18 3.74 -6.75 -7.04
CA HIS A 18 4.88 -6.67 -6.13
C HIS A 18 4.55 -5.82 -4.88
N PRO A 19 5.22 -6.06 -3.75
CA PRO A 19 5.02 -5.28 -2.54
C PRO A 19 5.39 -3.81 -2.74
N VAL A 20 4.53 -2.91 -2.25
CA VAL A 20 4.76 -1.47 -2.18
C VAL A 20 4.69 -1.01 -0.73
N LEU A 21 5.58 -0.09 -0.38
CA LEU A 21 5.75 0.44 0.97
C LEU A 21 5.37 1.90 1.01
N ARG A 22 4.78 2.35 2.12
CA ARG A 22 4.59 3.77 2.40
C ARG A 22 5.84 4.31 3.08
N ASP A 23 6.53 5.25 2.44
CA ASP A 23 7.72 5.88 2.98
C ASP A 23 7.38 6.93 4.06
N ASN A 24 8.40 7.64 4.55
CA ASN A 24 8.22 8.66 5.59
C ASN A 24 7.51 9.93 5.09
N ASP A 25 7.52 10.17 3.78
CA ASP A 25 6.87 11.30 3.11
C ASP A 25 5.46 10.93 2.62
N ASP A 26 4.94 9.78 3.07
CA ASP A 26 3.61 9.26 2.75
C ASP A 26 3.44 8.79 1.30
N ALA A 27 4.54 8.71 0.55
CA ALA A 27 4.58 8.23 -0.83
C ALA A 27 4.67 6.70 -0.89
N TRP A 28 4.06 6.13 -1.92
CA TRP A 28 4.19 4.69 -2.20
C TRP A 28 5.42 4.44 -3.06
N ILE A 29 6.24 3.50 -2.62
CA ILE A 29 7.46 3.06 -3.32
C ILE A 29 7.46 1.53 -3.47
N HIS A 30 8.06 1.00 -4.54
CA HIS A 30 8.26 -0.45 -4.65
C HIS A 30 9.28 -0.91 -3.61
N ALA A 31 9.01 -2.05 -2.96
CA ALA A 31 9.98 -2.69 -2.07
C ALA A 31 11.15 -3.34 -2.83
N SER A 32 11.00 -3.50 -4.15
CA SER A 32 12.05 -4.01 -5.03
C SER A 32 12.83 -2.85 -5.67
N LEU A 33 14.12 -3.06 -5.90
CA LEU A 33 14.99 -2.13 -6.64
C LEU A 33 14.70 -2.11 -8.17
N ALA A 34 13.58 -2.69 -8.60
CA ALA A 34 13.21 -2.70 -10.01
C ALA A 34 12.81 -1.29 -10.44
N TYR A 35 13.55 -0.75 -11.40
CA TYR A 35 13.46 0.66 -11.81
C TYR A 35 12.08 1.05 -12.41
N VAL A 36 11.30 0.09 -12.91
CA VAL A 36 10.00 0.35 -13.57
C VAL A 36 8.93 -0.66 -13.17
N CYS A 37 7.70 -0.15 -12.96
CA CYS A 37 6.52 -0.98 -12.72
C CYS A 37 6.07 -1.63 -14.03
N ARG A 38 6.14 -2.95 -14.10
CA ARG A 38 5.67 -3.71 -15.27
C ARG A 38 4.46 -4.55 -14.92
N ASP A 39 3.47 -4.55 -15.80
CA ASP A 39 2.37 -5.50 -15.71
C ASP A 39 2.86 -6.94 -15.99
N PRO A 40 2.04 -7.98 -15.76
CA PRO A 40 2.41 -9.37 -16.01
C PRO A 40 2.79 -9.71 -17.46
N SER A 41 2.42 -8.87 -18.45
CA SER A 41 2.83 -9.02 -19.85
C SER A 41 4.19 -8.36 -20.16
N GLY A 42 4.80 -7.69 -19.18
CA GLY A 42 6.08 -6.98 -19.32
C GLY A 42 5.97 -5.55 -19.85
N GLY A 43 4.75 -5.07 -20.08
CA GLY A 43 4.47 -3.69 -20.48
C GLY A 43 4.71 -2.70 -19.34
N LEU A 44 4.99 -1.45 -19.66
CA LEU A 44 5.06 -0.37 -18.68
C LEU A 44 3.64 -0.03 -18.23
N ALA A 45 3.31 -0.37 -16.99
CA ALA A 45 1.98 -0.14 -16.44
C ALA A 45 1.84 1.23 -15.77
N ALA A 46 2.90 1.67 -15.09
CA ALA A 46 2.99 2.97 -14.44
C ALA A 46 4.45 3.35 -14.16
N THR A 47 4.71 4.64 -13.96
CA THR A 47 6.01 5.15 -13.51
C THR A 47 6.10 5.27 -11.98
N THR A 48 4.98 5.05 -11.28
CA THR A 48 4.87 5.17 -9.82
C THR A 48 4.32 3.89 -9.20
N ALA A 49 4.63 3.64 -7.94
CA ALA A 49 3.99 2.57 -7.18
C ALA A 49 2.59 3.00 -6.77
N GLU A 50 1.58 2.19 -7.11
CA GLU A 50 0.20 2.43 -6.71
C GLU A 50 -0.29 1.23 -5.90
N PRO A 51 -0.67 1.42 -4.63
CA PRO A 51 -1.18 0.34 -3.82
C PRO A 51 -2.51 -0.15 -4.39
N GLU A 52 -2.78 -1.44 -4.22
CA GLU A 52 -4.11 -1.99 -4.30
C GLU A 52 -4.96 -1.23 -3.29
N GLN A 53 -6.06 -0.66 -3.76
CA GLN A 53 -7.00 0.03 -2.90
C GLN A 53 -7.48 -0.99 -1.88
N ALA A 54 -7.10 -0.81 -0.62
CA ALA A 54 -7.67 -1.59 0.46
C ALA A 54 -9.18 -1.34 0.39
N SER A 55 -9.95 -2.35 -0.05
CA SER A 55 -11.40 -2.29 0.09
C SER A 55 -11.66 -1.91 1.53
N ALA A 56 -12.30 -0.76 1.75
CA ALA A 56 -12.59 -0.20 3.07
C ALA A 56 -13.61 -1.05 3.82
N ARG A 57 -13.29 -2.33 4.02
CA ARG A 57 -14.12 -3.33 4.69
C ARG A 57 -13.32 -3.91 5.84
N SER A 58 -13.13 -3.07 6.85
CA SER A 58 -13.50 -3.38 8.24
C SER A 58 -13.28 -2.15 9.09
N GLU A 59 -14.38 -1.43 9.28
CA GLU A 59 -14.72 -0.71 10.49
C GLU A 59 -14.05 -1.33 11.75
N TRP A 60 -12.94 -0.76 12.21
CA TRP A 60 -12.57 -0.81 13.64
C TRP A 60 -13.45 0.18 14.42
N GLY A 61 -14.75 0.11 14.15
CA GLY A 61 -15.78 1.06 14.55
C GLY A 61 -16.99 0.36 15.17
N ARG A 62 -16.85 -0.84 15.73
CA ARG A 62 -17.68 -1.20 16.89
C ARG A 62 -16.99 -0.67 18.15
N ALA A 63 -17.21 0.62 18.32
CA ALA A 63 -17.19 1.30 19.61
C ALA A 63 -17.75 0.39 20.70
N GLY A 64 -17.17 0.50 21.90
CA GLY A 64 -17.63 -0.16 23.10
C GLY A 64 -19.15 -0.13 23.22
N GLU A 65 -19.76 -1.31 23.26
CA GLU A 65 -21.16 -1.50 23.60
C GLU A 65 -21.23 -2.00 25.05
N ARG A 66 -21.32 -1.01 25.95
CA ARG A 66 -22.17 -0.97 27.15
C ARG A 66 -22.38 -2.28 27.93
N ARG A 67 -21.78 -2.40 29.13
CA ARG A 67 -22.43 -2.25 30.45
C ARG A 67 -21.45 -2.63 31.57
#